data_AF-X1J5W8-F1
#
_entry.id   AF-X1J5W8-F1
#
_cell.length_a   1.000
_cell.length_b   1.000
_cell.length_c   1.000
_cell.angle_alpha   90.00
_cell.angle_beta   90.00
_cell.angle_gamma   90.00
#
_symmetry.space_group_name_H-M   'P 1'
#
loop_
_entity.id
_entity.type
_entity.pdbx_description
1 polymer ?
#
loop_
_entity_poly.entity_id
_entity_poly.type
_entity_poly.pdbx_seq_one_letter_code
_entity_poly.pdbx_strand_id
1 'polypeptide(L)'
;MTEIEKKIKVTRKTRPKIGVYVCHCGINIAGVVDVYALKDYALTLPDVVLAREYKFMCSDNGQNIIKEDIEAGLINRVVVAACSPRMHEPTFRLVCKEAGLNQFLFEQANIREHATWVNMNDTEGAYIIAQDHIRMAVAKARTLLPLEVQKVSVEPACLIIGAGIAGMNSAIDLAKEGYKVYLVERTPTIGGHMAQLDKTFPTMDCSACIITPRMVDVAREKNIELLTYSEVVDVAGYVGNFDITIMKKPHYVDQEICTGCGA
;
A
#
# COMPACT_ATOMS: atom_id res chain seq x y z
N MET A 1 25.21 6.58 -7.52
CA MET A 1 25.07 7.64 -6.49
C MET A 1 25.68 8.92 -7.04
N THR A 2 24.93 9.67 -7.85
CA THR A 2 25.23 11.03 -8.29
C THR A 2 24.09 11.45 -9.19
N GLU A 3 23.06 12.04 -8.61
CA GLU A 3 22.24 13.07 -9.25
C GLU A 3 21.48 13.73 -8.11
N ILE A 4 22.02 14.86 -7.64
CA ILE A 4 21.25 15.77 -6.81
C ILE A 4 20.25 16.40 -7.78
N GLU A 5 19.16 15.67 -8.04
CA GLU A 5 18.00 16.17 -8.77
C GLU A 5 17.63 17.53 -8.18
N LYS A 6 17.33 18.47 -9.07
CA LYS A 6 17.14 19.89 -8.80
C LYS A 6 15.89 20.09 -7.91
N LYS A 7 16.05 19.89 -6.60
CA LYS A 7 14.94 19.98 -5.63
C LYS A 7 14.31 21.37 -5.68
N ILE A 8 13.04 21.44 -6.04
CA ILE A 8 12.25 22.67 -6.05
C ILE A 8 12.00 23.07 -4.60
N LYS A 9 12.66 24.14 -4.16
CA LYS A 9 12.50 24.67 -2.80
C LYS A 9 11.21 25.47 -2.70
N VAL A 10 10.22 24.88 -2.06
CA VAL A 10 8.99 25.55 -1.65
C VAL A 10 9.08 25.89 -0.17
N THR A 11 8.72 27.12 0.20
CA THR A 11 8.66 27.56 1.59
C THR A 11 7.26 28.11 1.92
N ARG A 12 6.99 28.42 3.20
CA ARG A 12 5.75 29.08 3.62
C ARG A 12 5.50 30.43 2.95
N LYS A 13 6.56 31.10 2.47
CA LYS A 13 6.47 32.41 1.78
C LYS A 13 6.25 32.25 0.27
N THR A 14 6.41 31.05 -0.27
CA THR A 14 6.26 30.79 -1.70
C THR A 14 4.79 30.83 -2.07
N ARG A 15 4.40 31.72 -3.00
CA ARG A 15 3.03 31.77 -3.52
C ARG A 15 2.66 30.41 -4.16
N PRO A 16 1.51 29.81 -3.82
CA PRO A 16 1.05 28.59 -4.46
C PRO A 16 0.83 28.81 -5.97
N LYS A 17 1.27 27.83 -6.77
CA LYS A 17 1.01 27.71 -8.20
C LYS A 17 0.52 26.28 -8.41
N ILE A 18 -0.79 26.10 -8.49
CA ILE A 18 -1.42 24.78 -8.46
C ILE A 18 -1.68 24.32 -9.89
N GLY A 19 -1.21 23.12 -10.22
CA GLY A 19 -1.64 22.35 -11.39
C GLY A 19 -2.76 21.40 -11.00
N VAL A 20 -3.91 21.51 -11.67
CA VAL A 20 -5.05 20.59 -11.48
C VAL A 20 -5.15 19.64 -12.67
N TYR A 21 -5.15 18.34 -12.40
CA TYR A 21 -5.20 17.30 -13.43
C TYR A 21 -6.44 16.45 -13.27
N VAL A 22 -7.37 16.53 -14.22
CA VAL A 22 -8.64 15.80 -14.16
C VAL A 22 -8.58 14.55 -15.03
N CYS A 23 -8.79 13.38 -14.41
CA CYS A 23 -8.70 12.09 -15.10
C CYS A 23 -10.06 11.68 -15.65
N HIS A 24 -10.09 11.12 -16.87
CA HIS A 24 -11.31 10.53 -17.43
C HIS A 24 -11.55 9.11 -16.90
N CYS A 25 -10.46 8.40 -16.59
CA CYS A 25 -10.45 7.00 -16.23
C CYS A 25 -11.21 6.13 -17.26
N GLY A 26 -10.92 6.37 -18.54
CA GLY A 26 -11.71 5.83 -19.65
C GLY A 26 -13.13 6.41 -19.59
N ILE A 27 -14.11 5.55 -19.31
CA ILE A 27 -15.52 5.95 -19.15
C ILE A 27 -15.96 6.00 -17.68
N ASN A 28 -15.09 5.66 -16.72
CA ASN A 28 -15.48 5.56 -15.31
C ASN A 28 -15.79 6.92 -14.68
N ILE A 29 -15.11 7.97 -15.12
CA ILE A 29 -15.39 9.36 -14.71
C ILE A 29 -16.08 10.08 -15.88
N ALA A 30 -15.43 10.09 -17.05
CA ALA A 30 -15.94 10.82 -18.22
C ALA A 30 -17.24 10.27 -18.82
N GLY A 31 -17.67 9.06 -18.45
CA GLY A 31 -18.98 8.52 -18.84
C GLY A 31 -20.14 9.05 -18.00
N VAL A 32 -19.87 9.72 -16.88
CA VAL A 32 -20.89 10.23 -15.94
C VAL A 32 -20.86 11.76 -15.87
N VAL A 33 -19.66 12.37 -15.84
CA VAL A 33 -19.50 13.82 -15.70
C VAL A 33 -18.67 14.40 -16.85
N ASP A 34 -18.95 15.66 -17.20
CA ASP A 34 -18.14 16.39 -18.17
C ASP A 34 -16.79 16.81 -17.55
N VAL A 35 -15.74 16.08 -17.93
CA VAL A 35 -14.38 16.31 -17.46
C VAL A 35 -13.78 17.62 -18.02
N TYR A 36 -14.19 18.02 -19.22
CA TYR A 36 -13.72 19.28 -19.81
C TYR A 36 -14.23 20.47 -19.02
N ALA A 37 -15.52 20.44 -18.66
CA ALA A 37 -16.14 21.45 -17.81
C ALA A 37 -15.53 21.47 -16.40
N LEU A 38 -15.21 20.30 -15.80
CA LEU A 38 -14.49 20.23 -14.51
C LEU A 38 -13.09 20.86 -14.58
N LYS A 39 -12.35 20.61 -15.66
CA LYS A 39 -11.04 21.20 -15.92
C LYS A 39 -11.14 22.72 -16.07
N ASP A 40 -12.14 23.22 -16.80
CA ASP A 40 -12.38 24.66 -16.95
C ASP A 40 -12.80 25.31 -15.63
N TYR A 41 -13.66 24.66 -14.85
CA TYR A 41 -14.02 25.10 -13.49
C TYR A 41 -12.78 25.19 -12.59
N ALA A 42 -11.88 24.21 -12.64
CA ALA A 42 -10.67 24.21 -11.82
C ALA A 42 -9.80 25.46 -12.06
N LEU A 43 -9.74 25.98 -13.29
CA LEU A 43 -9.01 27.22 -13.62
C LEU A 43 -9.58 28.48 -12.95
N THR A 44 -10.86 28.46 -12.55
CA THR A 44 -11.49 29.58 -11.85
C THR A 44 -11.10 29.67 -10.38
N LEU A 45 -10.46 28.62 -9.84
CA LEU A 45 -10.14 28.51 -8.42
C LEU A 45 -8.86 29.30 -8.07
N PRO A 46 -8.75 29.84 -6.83
CA PRO A 46 -7.59 30.61 -6.42
C PRO A 46 -6.27 29.85 -6.52
N ASP A 47 -5.24 30.52 -7.05
CA ASP A 47 -3.88 30.01 -7.21
C ASP A 47 -3.72 28.80 -8.16
N VAL A 48 -4.79 28.38 -8.84
CA VAL A 48 -4.70 27.44 -9.97
C VAL A 48 -4.19 28.19 -11.19
N VAL A 49 -2.98 27.83 -11.63
CA VAL A 49 -2.32 28.48 -12.77
C VAL A 49 -2.42 27.64 -14.05
N LEU A 50 -2.75 26.37 -13.90
CA LEU A 50 -2.82 25.40 -14.98
C LEU A 50 -3.83 24.31 -14.61
N ALA A 51 -4.64 23.91 -15.58
CA ALA A 51 -5.48 22.72 -15.47
C ALA A 51 -5.44 21.93 -16.78
N ARG A 52 -5.32 20.61 -16.68
CA ARG A 52 -5.29 19.70 -17.82
C ARG A 52 -6.22 18.52 -17.56
N GLU A 53 -6.70 17.92 -18.64
CA GLU A 53 -7.36 16.62 -18.59
C GLU A 53 -6.50 15.58 -19.31
N TYR A 54 -6.64 14.32 -18.90
CA TYR A 54 -6.14 13.20 -19.70
C TYR A 54 -6.95 11.93 -19.44
N LYS A 55 -6.94 11.03 -20.43
CA LYS A 55 -7.68 9.75 -20.38
C LYS A 55 -7.33 8.91 -19.14
N PHE A 56 -6.04 8.79 -18.85
CA PHE A 56 -5.52 7.98 -17.74
C PHE A 56 -4.35 8.69 -17.07
N MET A 57 -4.63 9.54 -16.07
CA MET A 57 -3.56 10.29 -15.39
C MET A 57 -2.49 9.40 -14.74
N CYS A 58 -2.83 8.16 -14.38
CA CYS A 58 -1.88 7.20 -13.78
C CYS A 58 -1.00 6.45 -14.80
N SER A 59 -1.27 6.56 -16.10
CA SER A 59 -0.39 5.97 -17.12
C SER A 59 0.88 6.79 -17.29
N ASP A 60 1.91 6.22 -17.91
CA ASP A 60 3.21 6.90 -18.12
C ASP A 60 3.03 8.27 -18.78
N ASN A 61 2.18 8.37 -19.81
CA ASN A 61 1.86 9.64 -20.47
C ASN A 61 1.19 10.63 -19.50
N GLY A 62 0.23 10.17 -18.69
CA GLY A 62 -0.44 11.02 -17.70
C GLY A 62 0.52 11.52 -16.63
N GLN A 63 1.43 10.66 -16.17
CA GLN A 63 2.48 11.02 -15.22
C GLN A 63 3.47 12.02 -15.83
N ASN A 64 3.89 11.83 -17.07
CA ASN A 64 4.83 12.72 -17.76
C ASN A 64 4.27 14.14 -17.94
N ILE A 65 2.97 14.28 -18.21
CA ILE A 65 2.32 15.61 -18.27
C ILE A 65 2.54 16.38 -16.96
N ILE A 66 2.38 15.71 -15.80
CA ILE A 66 2.61 16.33 -14.49
C ILE A 66 4.10 16.67 -14.31
N LYS A 67 5.01 15.75 -14.66
CA LYS A 67 6.46 15.96 -14.53
C LYS A 67 6.92 17.16 -15.35
N GLU A 68 6.51 17.23 -16.62
CA GLU A 68 6.88 18.31 -17.54
C GLU A 68 6.41 19.67 -17.02
N ASP A 69 5.17 19.77 -16.50
CA ASP A 69 4.66 21.02 -15.93
C ASP A 69 5.41 21.45 -14.65
N ILE A 70 5.85 20.50 -13.82
CA ILE A 70 6.68 20.76 -12.63
C ILE A 70 8.08 21.22 -13.06
N GLU A 71 8.73 20.50 -13.96
CA GLU A 71 10.10 20.76 -14.41
C GLU A 71 10.22 22.07 -15.19
N ALA A 72 9.20 22.41 -15.97
CA ALA A 72 9.06 23.72 -16.62
C ALA A 72 8.88 24.88 -15.62
N GLY A 73 8.67 24.58 -14.32
CA GLY A 73 8.50 25.58 -13.27
C GLY A 73 7.14 26.29 -13.30
N LEU A 74 6.17 25.71 -14.02
CA LEU A 74 4.82 26.26 -14.13
C LEU A 74 4.09 26.14 -12.79
N ILE A 75 4.28 25.02 -12.10
CA ILE A 75 3.55 24.69 -10.86
C ILE A 75 4.50 24.33 -9.71
N ASN A 76 4.00 24.48 -8.48
CA ASN A 76 4.68 24.09 -7.25
C ASN A 76 3.74 23.35 -6.26
N ARG A 77 2.54 23.00 -6.71
CA ARG A 77 1.54 22.18 -6.04
C ARG A 77 0.80 21.37 -7.10
N VAL A 78 0.45 20.14 -6.77
CA VAL A 78 -0.27 19.24 -7.69
C VAL A 78 -1.58 18.81 -7.04
N VAL A 79 -2.67 18.93 -7.79
CA VAL A 79 -3.96 18.32 -7.45
C VAL A 79 -4.33 17.36 -8.57
N VAL A 80 -4.57 16.10 -8.25
CA VAL A 80 -5.10 15.13 -9.22
C VAL A 80 -6.54 14.79 -8.84
N ALA A 81 -7.48 15.07 -9.74
CA ALA A 81 -8.88 14.72 -9.60
C ALA A 81 -9.16 13.41 -10.35
N ALA A 82 -9.20 12.30 -9.61
CA ALA A 82 -9.26 10.96 -10.18
C ALA A 82 -9.89 9.94 -9.20
N CYS A 83 -9.20 8.82 -8.98
CA CYS A 83 -9.61 7.74 -8.09
C CYS A 83 -9.22 8.01 -6.62
N SER A 84 -9.48 7.04 -5.75
CA SER A 84 -9.11 7.07 -4.34
C SER A 84 -7.60 7.25 -4.09
N PRO A 85 -7.22 8.10 -3.10
CA PRO A 85 -5.83 8.19 -2.65
C PRO A 85 -5.29 6.86 -2.11
N ARG A 86 -6.15 5.98 -1.59
CA ARG A 86 -5.74 4.64 -1.13
C ARG A 86 -5.15 3.77 -2.24
N MET A 87 -5.39 4.13 -3.50
CA MET A 87 -4.93 3.39 -4.67
C MET A 87 -3.68 4.03 -5.30
N HIS A 88 -3.73 5.33 -5.64
CA HIS A 88 -2.69 5.99 -6.45
C HIS A 88 -2.00 7.18 -5.78
N GLU A 89 -2.26 7.47 -4.50
CA GLU A 89 -1.49 8.51 -3.79
C GLU A 89 0.03 8.21 -3.82
N PRO A 90 0.51 6.97 -3.54
CA PRO A 90 1.93 6.66 -3.64
C PRO A 90 2.49 6.88 -5.05
N THR A 91 1.71 6.58 -6.09
CA THR A 91 2.10 6.78 -7.50
C THR A 91 2.33 8.26 -7.80
N PHE A 92 1.35 9.13 -7.53
CA PHE A 92 1.49 10.55 -7.85
C PHE A 92 2.48 11.28 -6.92
N ARG A 93 2.66 10.80 -5.69
CA ARG A 93 3.74 11.24 -4.81
C ARG A 93 5.11 10.96 -5.41
N LEU A 94 5.30 9.77 -5.97
CA LEU A 94 6.54 9.40 -6.67
C LEU A 94 6.77 10.30 -7.88
N VAL A 95 5.74 10.56 -8.68
CA VAL A 95 5.81 11.51 -9.82
C VAL A 95 6.30 12.88 -9.39
N CYS A 96 5.71 13.45 -8.32
CA CYS A 96 6.15 14.74 -7.79
C CYS A 96 7.61 14.70 -7.36
N LYS A 97 8.01 13.62 -6.65
CA LYS A 97 9.36 13.43 -6.14
C LYS A 97 10.40 13.35 -7.26
N GLU A 98 10.13 12.56 -8.30
CA GLU A 98 11.00 12.39 -9.47
C GLU A 98 11.16 13.71 -10.25
N ALA A 99 10.09 14.52 -10.33
CA ALA A 99 10.16 15.86 -10.91
C ALA A 99 10.81 16.92 -9.99
N GLY A 100 11.33 16.52 -8.83
CA GLY A 100 12.00 17.41 -7.87
C GLY A 100 11.05 18.21 -6.96
N LEU A 101 9.74 17.99 -7.02
CA LEU A 101 8.75 18.57 -6.11
C LEU A 101 8.60 17.70 -4.84
N ASN A 102 8.45 18.33 -3.68
CA ASN A 102 8.21 17.59 -2.45
C ASN A 102 6.88 16.81 -2.54
N GLN A 103 6.92 15.50 -2.31
CA GLN A 103 5.75 14.62 -2.45
C GLN A 103 4.56 14.95 -1.53
N PHE A 104 4.75 15.75 -0.48
CA PHE A 104 3.66 16.19 0.40
C PHE A 104 3.01 17.50 -0.06
N LEU A 105 3.44 18.04 -1.20
CA LEU A 105 2.82 19.17 -1.90
C LEU A 105 1.83 18.70 -2.99
N PHE A 106 1.39 17.46 -2.87
CA PHE A 106 0.41 16.79 -3.70
C PHE A 106 -0.87 16.55 -2.89
N GLU A 107 -2.02 16.77 -3.52
CA GLU A 107 -3.33 16.41 -2.99
C GLU A 107 -4.16 15.66 -4.05
N GLN A 108 -5.03 14.76 -3.61
CA GLN A 108 -5.89 13.99 -4.52
C GLN A 108 -7.37 14.26 -4.23
N ALA A 109 -8.11 14.67 -5.26
CA ALA A 109 -9.56 14.75 -5.21
C ALA A 109 -10.15 13.43 -5.74
N ASN A 110 -10.80 12.65 -4.86
CA ASN A 110 -11.47 11.43 -5.27
C ASN A 110 -12.83 11.78 -5.90
N ILE A 111 -12.91 11.70 -7.22
CA ILE A 111 -14.13 11.97 -8.00
C ILE A 111 -14.66 10.71 -8.69
N ARG A 112 -14.01 9.53 -8.51
CA ARG A 112 -14.49 8.26 -9.06
C ARG A 112 -15.32 7.49 -8.05
N GLU A 113 -14.68 6.90 -7.05
CA GLU A 113 -15.35 6.10 -6.02
C GLU A 113 -16.33 6.95 -5.19
N HIS A 114 -16.05 8.24 -5.01
CA HIS A 114 -16.84 9.13 -4.14
C HIS A 114 -17.71 10.13 -4.92
N ALA A 115 -17.75 10.08 -6.25
CA ALA A 115 -18.68 10.89 -7.03
C ALA A 115 -19.28 10.09 -8.20
N THR A 116 -18.53 9.78 -9.25
CA THR A 116 -19.14 9.21 -10.47
C THR A 116 -19.69 7.79 -10.30
N TRP A 117 -18.98 6.88 -9.63
CA TRP A 117 -19.44 5.49 -9.49
C TRP A 117 -20.68 5.34 -8.60
N VAL A 118 -20.86 6.22 -7.63
CA VAL A 118 -21.99 6.17 -6.70
C VAL A 118 -23.18 7.03 -7.14
N ASN A 119 -22.99 7.92 -8.13
CA ASN A 119 -24.03 8.82 -8.65
C ASN A 119 -24.21 8.69 -10.18
N MET A 120 -24.08 7.47 -10.74
CA MET A 120 -24.14 7.26 -12.20
C MET A 120 -25.47 7.70 -12.85
N ASN A 121 -26.56 7.71 -12.08
CA ASN A 121 -27.89 8.09 -12.55
C ASN A 121 -28.23 9.57 -12.28
N ASP A 122 -27.37 10.29 -11.56
CA ASP A 122 -27.51 11.71 -11.25
C ASP A 122 -26.23 12.44 -11.66
N THR A 123 -26.10 12.68 -12.96
CA THR A 123 -24.89 13.27 -13.55
C THR A 123 -24.65 14.71 -13.09
N GLU A 124 -25.73 15.47 -12.85
CA GLU A 124 -25.66 16.84 -12.32
C GLU A 124 -25.17 16.84 -10.87
N GLY A 125 -25.75 15.98 -10.01
CA GLY A 125 -25.28 15.80 -8.64
C GLY A 125 -23.84 15.31 -8.58
N ALA A 126 -23.47 14.31 -9.41
CA ALA A 126 -22.11 13.81 -9.52
C ALA A 126 -21.11 14.91 -9.90
N TYR A 127 -21.50 15.79 -10.83
CA TYR A 127 -20.69 16.92 -11.28
C TYR A 127 -20.47 17.94 -10.17
N ILE A 128 -21.53 18.34 -9.45
CA ILE A 128 -21.43 19.28 -8.32
C ILE A 128 -20.52 18.71 -7.22
N ILE A 129 -20.67 17.43 -6.88
CA ILE A 129 -19.80 16.75 -5.90
C ILE A 129 -18.34 16.76 -6.38
N ALA A 130 -18.09 16.44 -7.66
CA ALA A 130 -16.75 16.46 -8.22
C ALA A 130 -16.12 17.87 -8.21
N GLN A 131 -16.88 18.90 -8.54
CA GLN A 131 -16.45 20.30 -8.43
C GLN A 131 -16.04 20.66 -7.00
N ASP A 132 -16.87 20.28 -6.02
CA ASP A 132 -16.61 20.58 -4.63
C ASP A 132 -15.39 19.82 -4.10
N HIS A 133 -15.21 18.56 -4.48
CA HIS A 133 -14.01 17.77 -4.16
C HIS A 133 -12.74 18.41 -4.73
N ILE A 134 -12.77 18.90 -5.97
CA ILE A 134 -11.64 19.63 -6.57
C ILE A 134 -11.39 20.92 -5.79
N ARG A 135 -12.44 21.70 -5.48
CA ARG A 135 -12.32 22.96 -4.72
C ARG A 135 -11.73 22.73 -3.34
N MET A 136 -12.15 21.69 -2.64
CA MET A 136 -11.62 21.30 -1.32
C MET A 136 -10.16 20.87 -1.40
N ALA A 137 -9.79 20.05 -2.39
CA ALA A 137 -8.41 19.62 -2.60
C ALA A 137 -7.50 20.80 -2.94
N VAL A 138 -7.93 21.72 -3.80
CA VAL A 138 -7.21 22.97 -4.11
C VAL A 138 -7.06 23.82 -2.86
N ALA A 139 -8.12 24.03 -2.08
CA ALA A 139 -8.07 24.80 -0.84
C ALA A 139 -7.03 24.22 0.15
N LYS A 140 -6.99 22.90 0.31
CA LYS A 140 -5.99 22.22 1.14
C LYS A 140 -4.59 22.35 0.54
N ALA A 141 -4.42 22.14 -0.77
CA ALA A 141 -3.15 22.22 -1.49
C ALA A 141 -2.44 23.58 -1.32
N ARG A 142 -3.20 24.67 -1.23
CA ARG A 142 -2.69 26.02 -0.94
C ARG A 142 -1.96 26.11 0.41
N THR A 143 -2.38 25.30 1.38
CA THR A 143 -1.85 25.29 2.75
C THR A 143 -0.81 24.19 2.99
N LEU A 144 -0.63 23.27 2.04
CA LEU A 144 0.35 22.18 2.16
C LEU A 144 1.78 22.74 2.26
N LEU A 145 2.55 22.06 3.12
CA LEU A 145 3.95 22.35 3.39
C LEU A 145 4.80 21.15 2.98
N PRO A 146 6.04 21.37 2.54
CA PRO A 146 6.95 20.26 2.28
C PRO A 146 7.27 19.55 3.60
N LEU A 147 7.13 18.24 3.61
CA LEU A 147 7.51 17.40 4.76
C LEU A 147 8.69 16.49 4.39
N GLU A 148 9.38 15.99 5.41
CA GLU A 148 10.45 15.03 5.24
C GLU A 148 9.97 13.64 5.67
N VAL A 149 10.34 12.63 4.90
CA VAL A 149 10.06 11.24 5.28
C VAL A 149 11.01 10.87 6.41
N GLN A 150 10.45 10.48 7.54
CA GLN A 150 11.23 9.92 8.63
C GLN A 150 11.76 8.55 8.21
N LYS A 151 13.07 8.37 8.30
CA LYS A 151 13.71 7.08 8.11
C LYS A 151 13.80 6.39 9.46
N VAL A 152 13.38 5.14 9.51
CA VAL A 152 13.43 4.28 10.69
C VAL A 152 14.25 3.04 10.36
N SER A 153 14.92 2.47 11.36
CA SER A 153 15.54 1.16 11.24
C SER A 153 14.47 0.09 11.01
N VAL A 154 14.84 -1.00 10.36
CA VAL A 154 13.99 -2.17 10.21
C VAL A 154 14.70 -3.32 10.90
N GLU A 155 14.05 -3.92 11.89
CA GLU A 155 14.53 -5.15 12.51
C GLU A 155 14.58 -6.26 11.45
N PRO A 156 15.73 -6.91 11.21
CA PRO A 156 15.90 -7.93 10.17
C PRO A 156 15.32 -9.28 10.60
N ALA A 157 14.09 -9.27 11.12
CA ALA A 157 13.35 -10.44 11.54
C ALA A 157 11.89 -10.37 11.05
N CYS A 158 11.27 -11.53 10.89
CA CYS A 158 9.88 -11.66 10.46
C CYS A 158 9.09 -12.48 11.47
N LEU A 159 7.83 -12.11 11.69
CA LEU A 159 6.84 -12.91 12.41
C LEU A 159 5.83 -13.44 11.39
N ILE A 160 5.54 -14.74 11.44
CA ILE A 160 4.49 -15.39 10.68
C ILE A 160 3.48 -15.98 11.66
N ILE A 161 2.21 -15.64 11.48
CA ILE A 161 1.10 -16.10 12.32
C ILE A 161 0.31 -17.16 11.54
N GLY A 162 0.38 -18.40 12.01
CA GLY A 162 -0.23 -19.59 11.42
C GLY A 162 0.75 -20.41 10.59
N ALA A 163 0.96 -21.66 11.00
CA ALA A 163 1.88 -22.59 10.35
C ALA A 163 1.16 -23.61 9.44
N GLY A 164 0.18 -23.13 8.67
CA GLY A 164 -0.35 -23.87 7.53
C GLY A 164 0.63 -23.87 6.35
N ILE A 165 0.24 -24.45 5.22
CA ILE A 165 1.10 -24.52 4.01
C ILE A 165 1.61 -23.14 3.56
N ALA A 166 0.79 -22.09 3.67
CA ALA A 166 1.18 -20.72 3.34
C ALA A 166 2.28 -20.21 4.28
N GLY A 167 2.05 -20.27 5.60
CA GLY A 167 3.01 -19.78 6.59
C GLY A 167 4.32 -20.56 6.60
N MET A 168 4.26 -21.89 6.45
CA MET A 168 5.48 -22.71 6.36
C MET A 168 6.33 -22.36 5.15
N ASN A 169 5.74 -22.18 3.96
CA ASN A 169 6.50 -21.79 2.77
C ASN A 169 7.08 -20.38 2.92
N SER A 170 6.30 -19.41 3.42
CA SER A 170 6.81 -18.07 3.70
C SER A 170 7.97 -18.09 4.69
N ALA A 171 7.91 -18.94 5.72
CA ALA A 171 8.97 -19.07 6.71
C ALA A 171 10.25 -19.65 6.09
N ILE A 172 10.13 -20.72 5.30
CA ILE A 172 11.25 -21.35 4.60
C ILE A 172 11.92 -20.37 3.63
N ASP A 173 11.14 -19.64 2.84
CA ASP A 173 11.68 -18.71 1.84
C ASP A 173 12.44 -17.56 2.51
N LEU A 174 11.87 -16.96 3.56
CA LEU A 174 12.54 -15.88 4.32
C LEU A 174 13.78 -16.38 5.05
N ALA A 175 13.73 -17.58 5.63
CA ALA A 175 14.87 -18.17 6.33
C ALA A 175 16.04 -18.48 5.39
N LYS A 176 15.76 -18.91 4.15
CA LYS A 176 16.77 -19.14 3.10
C LYS A 176 17.47 -17.87 2.65
N GLU A 177 16.74 -16.74 2.62
CA GLU A 177 17.32 -15.42 2.37
C GLU A 177 18.13 -14.88 3.58
N GLY A 178 18.19 -15.65 4.68
CA GLY A 178 19.02 -15.34 5.85
C GLY A 178 18.32 -14.53 6.93
N TYR A 179 17.01 -14.30 6.83
CA TYR A 179 16.26 -13.60 7.86
C TYR A 179 15.91 -14.51 9.04
N LYS A 180 15.92 -13.96 10.25
CA LYS A 180 15.35 -14.62 11.42
C LYS A 180 13.83 -14.64 11.30
N VAL A 181 13.20 -15.80 11.46
CA VAL A 181 11.75 -15.96 11.37
C VAL A 181 11.21 -16.53 12.67
N TYR A 182 10.16 -15.92 13.21
CA TYR A 182 9.34 -16.48 14.28
C TYR A 182 8.05 -17.00 13.65
N LEU A 183 7.78 -18.29 13.77
CA LEU A 183 6.60 -18.93 13.22
C LEU A 183 5.68 -19.38 14.36
N VAL A 184 4.59 -18.66 14.57
CA VAL A 184 3.63 -18.91 15.66
C VAL A 184 2.47 -19.74 15.15
N GLU A 185 2.22 -20.88 15.79
CA GLU A 185 1.09 -21.75 15.49
C GLU A 185 0.21 -21.95 16.72
N ARG A 186 -1.09 -21.68 16.55
CA ARG A 186 -2.08 -21.75 17.62
C ARG A 186 -2.27 -23.17 18.15
N THR A 187 -2.26 -24.16 17.27
CA THR A 187 -2.50 -25.56 17.64
C THR A 187 -1.18 -26.27 18.01
N PRO A 188 -1.24 -27.46 18.65
CA PRO A 188 -0.01 -28.18 19.02
C PRO A 188 0.86 -28.62 17.84
N THR A 189 0.32 -28.65 16.62
CA THR A 189 1.03 -29.11 15.43
C THR A 189 0.87 -28.13 14.28
N ILE A 190 1.88 -28.10 13.40
CA ILE A 190 1.85 -27.33 12.16
C ILE A 190 1.15 -28.14 11.04
N GLY A 191 0.90 -27.51 9.89
CA GLY A 191 0.30 -28.13 8.71
C GLY A 191 -1.10 -27.60 8.36
N GLY A 192 -1.83 -27.07 9.34
CA GLY A 192 -3.16 -26.49 9.13
C GLY A 192 -4.16 -27.47 8.50
N HIS A 193 -5.14 -26.95 7.75
CA HIS A 193 -6.16 -27.80 7.11
C HIS A 193 -5.60 -28.77 6.09
N MET A 194 -4.48 -28.43 5.44
CA MET A 194 -3.90 -29.29 4.42
C MET A 194 -3.43 -30.63 5.01
N ALA A 195 -2.95 -30.66 6.25
CA ALA A 195 -2.62 -31.91 6.95
C ALA A 195 -3.83 -32.82 7.22
N GLN A 196 -5.06 -32.30 7.11
CA GLN A 196 -6.30 -33.05 7.29
C GLN A 196 -6.86 -33.61 5.98
N LEU A 197 -6.35 -33.14 4.84
CA LEU A 197 -6.81 -33.60 3.52
C LEU A 197 -6.20 -34.96 3.19
N ASP A 198 -6.97 -35.84 2.55
CA ASP A 198 -6.44 -37.07 1.97
C ASP A 198 -5.62 -36.76 0.71
N LYS A 199 -6.22 -36.04 -0.25
CA LYS A 199 -5.62 -35.71 -1.54
C LYS A 199 -5.75 -34.26 -1.92
N THR A 200 -4.86 -33.79 -2.79
CA THR A 200 -4.87 -32.42 -3.34
C THR A 200 -5.09 -32.41 -4.85
N PHE A 201 -6.14 -31.76 -5.31
CA PHE A 201 -6.36 -31.51 -6.74
C PHE A 201 -5.32 -30.48 -7.25
N PRO A 202 -4.99 -30.46 -8.56
CA PRO A 202 -5.50 -31.34 -9.62
C PRO A 202 -4.73 -32.67 -9.77
N THR A 203 -3.55 -32.81 -9.14
CA THR A 203 -2.69 -33.99 -9.31
C THR A 203 -3.22 -35.22 -8.58
N MET A 204 -4.10 -35.03 -7.60
CA MET A 204 -4.63 -36.07 -6.72
C MET A 204 -3.54 -36.77 -5.89
N ASP A 205 -2.43 -36.06 -5.66
CA ASP A 205 -1.38 -36.50 -4.75
C ASP A 205 -1.91 -36.59 -3.32
N CYS A 206 -1.34 -37.50 -2.54
CA CYS A 206 -1.57 -37.55 -1.09
C CYS A 206 -1.06 -36.25 -0.45
N SER A 207 -1.90 -35.59 0.34
CA SER A 207 -1.56 -34.31 0.97
C SER A 207 -0.35 -34.45 1.90
N ALA A 208 -0.31 -35.55 2.67
CA ALA A 208 0.80 -35.84 3.57
C ALA A 208 2.14 -35.95 2.83
N CYS A 209 2.15 -36.48 1.61
CA CYS A 209 3.38 -36.62 0.81
C CYS A 209 4.04 -35.29 0.45
N ILE A 210 3.25 -34.22 0.35
CA ILE A 210 3.75 -32.90 -0.07
C ILE A 210 3.90 -31.92 1.10
N ILE A 211 3.09 -32.04 2.16
CA ILE A 211 3.17 -31.14 3.32
C ILE A 211 4.20 -31.61 4.36
N THR A 212 4.31 -32.92 4.59
CA THR A 212 5.20 -33.46 5.64
C THR A 212 6.66 -33.05 5.43
N PRO A 213 7.23 -33.06 4.20
CA PRO A 213 8.58 -32.53 3.97
C PRO A 213 8.72 -31.07 4.42
N ARG A 214 7.71 -30.22 4.17
CA ARG A 214 7.72 -28.81 4.61
C ARG A 214 7.66 -28.66 6.12
N MET A 215 6.87 -29.51 6.79
CA MET A 215 6.81 -29.53 8.25
C MET A 215 8.17 -29.88 8.86
N VAL A 216 8.87 -30.85 8.26
CA VAL A 216 10.23 -31.25 8.68
C VAL A 216 11.26 -30.15 8.39
N ASP A 217 11.19 -29.52 7.21
CA ASP A 217 12.09 -28.42 6.84
C ASP A 217 11.98 -27.27 7.86
N VAL A 218 10.75 -26.84 8.16
CA VAL A 218 10.49 -25.79 9.16
C VAL A 218 11.05 -26.15 10.54
N ALA A 219 10.85 -27.39 10.99
CA ALA A 219 11.31 -27.82 12.32
C ALA A 219 12.85 -27.93 12.43
N ARG A 220 13.56 -28.06 11.31
CA ARG A 220 15.03 -28.23 11.28
C ARG A 220 15.80 -26.96 10.91
N GLU A 221 15.13 -25.98 10.31
CA GLU A 221 15.76 -24.74 9.89
C GLU A 221 16.14 -23.88 11.10
N LYS A 222 17.42 -23.52 11.21
CA LYS A 222 17.97 -22.81 12.37
C LYS A 222 17.52 -21.35 12.43
N ASN A 223 17.21 -20.77 11.27
CA ASN A 223 16.71 -19.41 11.17
C ASN A 223 15.22 -19.30 11.50
N ILE A 224 14.50 -20.43 11.65
CA ILE A 224 13.09 -20.45 12.03
C ILE A 224 12.95 -20.84 13.51
N GLU A 225 12.33 -19.96 14.28
CA GLU A 225 11.88 -20.25 15.62
C GLU A 225 10.41 -20.65 15.60
N LEU A 226 10.18 -21.96 15.69
CA LEU A 226 8.84 -22.52 15.68
C LEU A 226 8.24 -22.48 17.10
N LEU A 227 7.10 -21.79 17.22
CA LEU A 227 6.34 -21.63 18.44
C LEU A 227 4.97 -22.29 18.25
N THR A 228 4.90 -23.61 18.41
CA THR A 228 3.62 -24.34 18.43
C THR A 228 2.87 -24.10 19.73
N TYR A 229 1.56 -24.36 19.69
CA TYR A 229 0.64 -24.12 20.79
C TYR A 229 0.78 -22.73 21.41
N SER A 230 1.04 -21.73 20.56
CA SER A 230 1.34 -20.36 20.96
C SER A 230 0.45 -19.40 20.19
N GLU A 231 0.08 -18.29 20.80
CA GLU A 231 -0.79 -17.28 20.21
C GLU A 231 -0.20 -15.89 20.38
N VAL A 232 -0.28 -15.08 19.33
CA VAL A 232 0.02 -13.65 19.44
C VAL A 232 -1.14 -12.99 20.18
N VAL A 233 -0.85 -12.35 21.30
CA VAL A 233 -1.87 -11.72 22.16
C VAL A 233 -1.84 -10.20 22.10
N ASP A 234 -0.72 -9.61 21.68
CA ASP A 234 -0.59 -8.17 21.47
C ASP A 234 0.42 -7.85 20.36
N VAL A 235 0.13 -6.80 19.58
CA VAL A 235 1.00 -6.27 18.53
C VAL A 235 0.99 -4.75 18.63
N ALA A 236 2.13 -4.18 19.00
CA ALA A 236 2.36 -2.75 19.06
C ALA A 236 3.46 -2.32 18.08
N GLY A 237 3.61 -1.00 17.90
CA GLY A 237 4.63 -0.41 17.03
C GLY A 237 4.18 -0.15 15.60
N TYR A 238 5.12 -0.16 14.66
CA TYR A 238 4.88 0.17 13.26
C TYR A 238 5.86 -0.59 12.34
N VAL A 239 5.71 -0.45 11.03
CA VAL A 239 6.52 -1.16 10.03
C VAL A 239 8.02 -1.13 10.37
N GLY A 240 8.60 -2.32 10.52
CA GLY A 240 10.01 -2.54 10.86
C GLY A 240 10.39 -2.42 12.34
N ASN A 241 9.49 -1.94 13.21
CA ASN A 241 9.72 -1.79 14.65
C ASN A 241 8.46 -2.25 15.40
N PHE A 242 8.16 -3.54 15.30
CA PHE A 242 7.03 -4.14 16.01
C PHE A 242 7.48 -4.69 17.36
N ASP A 243 6.65 -4.49 18.37
CA ASP A 243 6.76 -5.16 19.67
C ASP A 243 5.59 -6.14 19.79
N ILE A 244 5.90 -7.42 20.00
CA ILE A 244 4.96 -8.53 19.84
C ILE A 244 4.99 -9.37 21.11
N THR A 245 3.82 -9.55 21.73
CA THR A 245 3.67 -10.45 22.87
C THR A 245 3.09 -11.79 22.40
N ILE A 246 3.81 -12.88 22.67
CA ILE A 246 3.39 -14.24 22.35
C ILE A 246 3.12 -15.01 23.63
N MET A 247 1.90 -15.51 23.77
CA MET A 247 1.52 -16.42 24.85
C MET A 247 1.78 -17.86 24.42
N LYS A 248 2.78 -18.50 25.03
CA LYS A 248 3.02 -19.94 24.90
C LYS A 248 2.11 -20.69 25.86
N LYS A 249 1.18 -21.49 25.36
CA LYS A 249 0.24 -22.23 26.21
C LYS A 249 0.95 -23.42 26.88
N PRO A 250 0.59 -23.75 28.13
CA PRO A 250 1.18 -24.88 28.83
C PRO A 250 0.78 -26.18 28.14
N HIS A 251 1.77 -26.95 27.69
CA HIS A 251 1.53 -28.30 27.16
C HIS A 251 1.24 -29.31 28.27
N TYR A 252 1.53 -28.95 29.53
CA TYR A 252 1.51 -29.84 30.71
C TYR A 252 2.37 -31.12 30.53
N VAL A 253 3.30 -31.07 29.58
CA VAL A 253 4.29 -32.09 29.26
C VAL A 253 5.60 -31.35 28.99
N ASP A 254 6.68 -31.81 29.61
CA ASP A 254 8.01 -31.29 29.35
C ASP A 254 8.45 -31.70 27.92
N GLN A 255 8.53 -30.71 27.04
CA GLN A 255 8.83 -30.91 25.62
C GLN A 255 10.29 -31.29 25.38
N GLU A 256 11.21 -31.06 26.34
CA GLU A 256 12.63 -31.42 26.18
C GLU A 256 12.86 -32.93 26.38
N ILE A 257 12.05 -33.57 27.23
CA ILE A 257 12.14 -35.01 27.51
C ILE A 257 11.08 -35.86 26.78
N CYS A 258 10.04 -35.22 26.24
CA CYS A 258 8.97 -35.91 25.51
C CYS A 258 9.53 -36.61 24.25
N THR A 259 9.32 -37.92 24.16
CA THR A 259 9.75 -38.74 23.01
C THR A 259 8.63 -39.00 21.99
N GLY A 260 7.39 -38.53 22.28
CA GLY A 260 6.24 -38.70 21.40
C GLY A 260 5.73 -40.15 21.28
N CYS A 261 5.96 -41.01 22.28
CA CYS A 261 5.61 -42.43 22.23
C CYS A 261 4.10 -42.74 22.28
N GLY A 262 3.28 -41.84 22.83
CA GLY A 262 1.83 -42.01 22.96
C GLY A 262 1.39 -43.09 23.97
N ALA A 263 2.29 -43.48 24.89
CA ALA A 263 2.06 -44.50 25.92
C ALA A 263 1.73 -43.89 27.29
#